data_AF-A0A2R5LNS3-F1
#
_entry.id   AF-A0A2R5LNS3-F1
#
_cell.length_a   1.000
_cell.length_b   1.000
_cell.length_c   1.000
_cell.angle_alpha   90.00
_cell.angle_beta   90.00
_cell.angle_gamma   90.00
#
_symmetry.space_group_name_H-M   'P 1'
#
loop_
_entity.id
_entity.type
_entity.pdbx_description
1 polymer ?
#
loop_
_entity_poly.entity_id
_entity_poly.type
_entity_poly.pdbx_seq_one_letter_code
_entity_poly.pdbx_strand_id
1 'polypeptide(L)'
;APRKAPSATATKKQAVKNKAQNKGKANNTSTPPGKRAPPTKKPSSQNSSRSKKAPSTPSQVSSATGRPRQSSRVAIKKEPALEDSHTKNGSVTTVQIKKEKNVSPSPKKPAAKVKREISKVKRERLPSAEKDNEETPPKKMASNNARTAKVKGSRKPGQCKFVGAHVSVSGGLEHAVTRAVELGAQSFGLFLRSQRQWACKPLTQETANRFRDACHEYNFAPHQILPHGSYLLNCGSSDPEVLQKSRATLVDELKRCEMLGLVYYNFHPGSTCGAISVEECIDRIAESINLAHKETSYVIAVVENMCRQGHTVGGDFRELKAIIDRVKDKSRIGVCLDTCHAFAAGYDLSKEEGFEEMMSDFDTIIGLPYLKALHLNDSKGKLGSHLDRHENIGKGSIGLEGFRRIMNDPRLDHLPMILETPEMDYAKEIVLLYSLYS
;
A
#
# COMPACT_ATOMS: atom_id res chain seq x y z
N ALA A 1 68.87 -11.33 32.46
CA ALA A 1 69.08 -12.69 31.89
C ALA A 1 68.85 -13.71 33.01
N PRO A 2 68.45 -14.97 32.74
CA PRO A 2 68.31 -15.66 31.45
C PRO A 2 66.93 -15.49 30.79
N ARG A 3 66.72 -15.85 29.51
CA ARG A 3 67.62 -15.70 28.33
C ARG A 3 66.78 -15.70 27.03
N LYS A 4 66.81 -14.55 26.34
CA LYS A 4 66.86 -14.36 24.88
C LYS A 4 66.02 -15.24 23.94
N ALA A 5 65.12 -14.60 23.19
CA ALA A 5 64.85 -14.97 21.81
C ALA A 5 66.06 -14.68 20.89
N PRO A 6 66.16 -15.36 19.74
CA PRO A 6 66.53 -14.71 18.48
C PRO A 6 65.72 -15.24 17.26
N SER A 7 65.78 -14.67 16.05
CA SER A 7 65.96 -13.29 15.59
C SER A 7 65.88 -13.26 14.05
N ALA A 8 65.66 -12.07 13.45
CA ALA A 8 65.97 -11.77 12.03
C ALA A 8 65.07 -12.52 11.00
N THR A 9 65.01 -12.14 9.72
CA THR A 9 65.89 -11.22 8.96
C THR A 9 65.09 -10.25 8.08
N ALA A 10 65.69 -9.08 7.79
CA ALA A 10 65.09 -8.03 6.97
C ALA A 10 65.43 -8.13 5.47
N THR A 11 65.07 -7.09 4.71
CA THR A 11 65.27 -6.90 3.26
C THR A 11 64.26 -7.64 2.36
N LYS A 12 63.92 -7.15 1.16
CA LYS A 12 64.57 -6.08 0.36
C LYS A 12 63.55 -5.25 -0.43
N LYS A 13 63.92 -4.00 -0.78
CA LYS A 13 63.21 -3.19 -1.77
C LYS A 13 63.27 -3.87 -3.14
N GLN A 14 62.21 -3.78 -3.94
CA GLN A 14 62.37 -3.40 -5.34
C GLN A 14 61.09 -2.79 -5.94
N ALA A 15 61.22 -1.55 -6.41
CA ALA A 15 60.29 -0.93 -7.35
C ALA A 15 61.07 -0.62 -8.63
N VAL A 16 60.67 -1.25 -9.73
CA VAL A 16 61.22 -1.05 -11.09
C VAL A 16 60.01 -0.96 -12.01
N LYS A 17 59.54 0.22 -12.42
CA LYS A 17 60.10 1.13 -13.45
C LYS A 17 60.36 0.46 -14.79
N ASN A 18 59.44 0.68 -15.73
CA ASN A 18 59.68 1.20 -17.08
C ASN A 18 58.35 1.87 -17.49
N LYS A 19 58.23 3.20 -17.71
CA LYS A 19 58.90 4.06 -18.72
C LYS A 19 58.90 3.39 -20.10
N ALA A 20 57.99 3.78 -20.99
CA ALA A 20 58.12 4.91 -21.94
C ALA A 20 59.08 4.55 -23.10
N GLN A 21 58.79 4.82 -24.37
CA GLN A 21 58.48 6.12 -25.00
C GLN A 21 57.58 5.93 -26.24
N ASN A 22 56.56 6.74 -26.53
CA ASN A 22 56.56 8.15 -27.00
C ASN A 22 56.97 8.36 -28.48
N LYS A 23 55.98 8.69 -29.33
CA LYS A 23 55.98 9.43 -30.62
C LYS A 23 54.56 9.31 -31.22
N GLY A 24 53.86 10.33 -31.73
CA GLY A 24 54.11 11.78 -31.73
C GLY A 24 54.13 12.38 -33.16
N LYS A 25 53.34 13.44 -33.40
CA LYS A 25 53.14 14.19 -34.67
C LYS A 25 52.28 13.47 -35.73
N ALA A 26 51.54 14.15 -36.63
CA ALA A 26 51.04 15.54 -36.64
C ALA A 26 49.92 15.70 -37.70
N ASN A 27 49.28 16.88 -37.73
CA ASN A 27 48.25 17.33 -38.69
C ASN A 27 48.58 17.03 -40.17
N ASN A 28 47.53 16.88 -40.98
CA ASN A 28 47.44 17.68 -42.22
C ASN A 28 45.99 17.95 -42.67
N THR A 29 45.81 18.97 -43.51
CA THR A 29 44.50 19.52 -43.93
C THR A 29 44.25 19.36 -45.43
N SER A 30 43.01 19.07 -45.87
CA SER A 30 42.45 19.59 -47.13
C SER A 30 40.96 19.25 -47.36
N THR A 31 40.25 20.19 -47.99
CA THR A 31 38.94 20.10 -48.67
C THR A 31 39.03 20.93 -49.96
N PRO A 32 38.02 20.97 -50.84
CA PRO A 32 37.18 19.92 -51.45
C PRO A 32 37.39 19.90 -53.00
N PRO A 33 36.59 19.18 -53.81
CA PRO A 33 35.37 19.78 -54.40
C PRO A 33 34.20 18.75 -54.59
N GLY A 34 32.99 19.11 -55.01
CA GLY A 34 32.36 20.42 -55.23
C GLY A 34 31.29 20.39 -56.36
N LYS A 35 30.11 21.03 -56.12
CA LYS A 35 28.91 21.09 -57.02
C LYS A 35 28.12 19.75 -57.05
N ARG A 36 26.80 19.70 -57.32
CA ARG A 36 25.89 20.67 -57.96
C ARG A 36 24.43 20.51 -57.48
N ALA A 37 23.65 21.59 -57.49
CA ALA A 37 22.18 21.62 -57.35
C ALA A 37 21.64 22.90 -58.05
N PRO A 38 20.31 23.13 -58.19
CA PRO A 38 19.17 22.22 -58.16
C PRO A 38 18.58 22.09 -59.60
N PRO A 39 17.24 22.04 -59.82
CA PRO A 39 16.44 23.28 -59.76
C PRO A 39 15.06 23.15 -59.07
N THR A 40 14.52 24.30 -58.67
CA THR A 40 13.16 24.49 -58.14
C THR A 40 12.11 24.56 -59.25
N LYS A 41 10.83 24.35 -58.88
CA LYS A 41 9.71 25.14 -59.45
C LYS A 41 8.63 25.39 -58.39
N LYS A 42 7.88 26.49 -58.57
CA LYS A 42 6.92 27.08 -57.61
C LYS A 42 5.46 26.92 -58.09
N PRO A 43 4.44 27.21 -57.25
CA PRO A 43 3.06 26.76 -57.48
C PRO A 43 2.16 27.78 -58.22
N SER A 44 0.97 27.30 -58.57
CA SER A 44 -0.24 28.07 -58.87
C SER A 44 -1.40 27.49 -58.04
N SER A 45 -2.25 28.17 -57.25
CA SER A 45 -2.69 29.57 -57.07
C SER A 45 -4.16 29.74 -57.47
N GLN A 46 -4.86 30.62 -56.74
CA GLN A 46 -6.26 31.10 -56.91
C GLN A 46 -7.33 30.26 -56.17
N ASN A 47 -8.40 30.79 -55.57
CA ASN A 47 -8.93 32.12 -55.16
C ASN A 47 -10.38 31.79 -54.67
N SER A 48 -11.15 32.59 -53.93
CA SER A 48 -11.07 33.92 -53.29
C SER A 48 -11.95 33.86 -52.00
N SER A 49 -12.06 34.83 -51.08
CA SER A 49 -12.12 36.30 -51.15
C SER A 49 -11.62 36.92 -49.82
N ARG A 50 -10.83 38.02 -49.80
CA ARG A 50 -11.21 39.46 -49.95
C ARG A 50 -12.13 39.93 -48.79
N SER A 51 -11.82 40.90 -47.92
CA SER A 51 -10.68 41.81 -47.64
C SER A 51 -10.89 42.47 -46.23
N LYS A 52 -10.21 43.50 -45.67
CA LYS A 52 -9.27 44.57 -46.14
C LYS A 52 -8.52 45.22 -44.93
N LYS A 53 -7.34 45.81 -45.16
CA LYS A 53 -6.60 46.79 -44.30
C LYS A 53 -5.98 46.31 -42.96
N ALA A 54 -5.06 47.14 -42.46
CA ALA A 54 -4.14 46.99 -41.31
C ALA A 54 -3.68 48.44 -40.90
N PRO A 55 -2.60 48.68 -40.11
CA PRO A 55 -1.88 47.86 -39.11
C PRO A 55 -1.64 48.57 -37.75
N SER A 56 -1.15 47.84 -36.75
CA SER A 56 -0.24 48.40 -35.71
C SER A 56 0.65 47.30 -35.11
N THR A 57 1.83 47.67 -34.60
CA THR A 57 2.91 46.76 -34.17
C THR A 57 3.22 46.86 -32.66
N PRO A 58 3.95 45.90 -32.06
CA PRO A 58 3.86 45.61 -30.62
C PRO A 58 5.03 46.16 -29.77
N SER A 59 4.92 45.97 -28.45
CA SER A 59 6.03 46.01 -27.48
C SER A 59 5.88 44.91 -26.42
N GLN A 60 7.02 44.49 -25.83
CA GLN A 60 7.12 43.58 -24.68
C GLN A 60 8.23 44.09 -23.71
N VAL A 61 8.36 43.39 -22.57
CA VAL A 61 9.55 43.26 -21.69
C VAL A 61 9.81 44.35 -20.62
N SER A 62 9.53 43.96 -19.36
CA SER A 62 10.19 44.27 -18.06
C SER A 62 10.82 45.63 -17.71
N SER A 63 10.69 46.02 -16.43
CA SER A 63 11.79 45.92 -15.43
C SER A 63 11.31 46.36 -14.02
N ALA A 64 12.20 46.43 -13.02
CA ALA A 64 11.85 46.56 -11.58
C ALA A 64 12.58 47.71 -10.87
N THR A 65 12.12 48.14 -9.68
CA THR A 65 12.91 48.67 -8.51
C THR A 65 11.97 49.27 -7.43
N GLY A 66 12.46 49.47 -6.19
CA GLY A 66 11.89 50.45 -5.23
C GLY A 66 11.65 50.01 -3.77
N ARG A 67 12.02 50.87 -2.81
CA ARG A 67 11.73 50.86 -1.34
C ARG A 67 11.26 52.29 -0.97
N PRO A 68 10.64 52.62 0.20
CA PRO A 68 11.14 52.33 1.56
C PRO A 68 10.04 52.11 2.64
N ARG A 69 10.27 52.54 3.90
CA ARG A 69 9.47 52.27 5.13
C ARG A 69 8.56 53.43 5.57
N GLN A 70 7.42 53.10 6.20
CA GLN A 70 6.82 53.72 7.40
C GLN A 70 5.75 52.74 7.97
N SER A 71 5.43 52.49 9.26
CA SER A 71 5.95 52.81 10.61
C SER A 71 5.05 53.68 11.54
N SER A 72 4.22 53.03 12.38
CA SER A 72 3.51 53.64 13.52
C SER A 72 3.45 52.69 14.75
N ARG A 73 3.33 53.27 15.95
CA ARG A 73 3.21 52.61 17.28
C ARG A 73 2.00 53.21 18.02
N VAL A 74 1.34 52.44 18.90
CA VAL A 74 0.70 52.79 20.20
C VAL A 74 0.03 51.50 20.75
N ALA A 75 -0.26 51.31 22.05
CA ALA A 75 0.63 51.14 23.20
C ALA A 75 -0.18 50.75 24.47
N ILE A 76 0.18 49.62 25.10
CA ILE A 76 0.14 49.25 26.54
C ILE A 76 -0.96 49.87 27.46
N LYS A 77 -1.78 48.98 28.07
CA LYS A 77 -2.14 48.89 29.52
C LYS A 77 -2.82 47.51 29.73
N LYS A 78 -2.36 46.57 30.57
CA LYS A 78 -2.26 46.51 32.05
C LYS A 78 -3.61 46.61 32.81
N GLU A 79 -4.16 45.43 33.13
CA GLU A 79 -4.45 44.86 34.47
C GLU A 79 -4.63 45.80 35.68
N PRO A 80 -5.50 45.44 36.65
CA PRO A 80 -5.14 44.41 37.64
C PRO A 80 -6.23 43.35 37.96
N ALA A 81 -5.83 42.33 38.71
CA ALA A 81 -6.70 41.33 39.34
C ALA A 81 -7.08 41.70 40.80
N LEU A 82 -8.04 40.96 41.38
CA LEU A 82 -8.33 40.92 42.82
C LEU A 82 -8.86 39.54 43.24
N GLU A 83 -8.52 39.14 44.47
CA GLU A 83 -9.08 37.99 45.22
C GLU A 83 -10.42 38.44 45.89
N ASP A 84 -11.21 37.68 46.67
CA ASP A 84 -10.88 36.64 47.65
C ASP A 84 -12.15 35.92 48.21
N SER A 85 -11.95 34.76 48.84
CA SER A 85 -12.72 34.15 49.97
C SER A 85 -14.16 33.61 49.83
N HIS A 86 -14.36 32.43 50.45
CA HIS A 86 -15.47 31.87 51.26
C HIS A 86 -16.96 32.32 51.05
N THR A 87 -18.01 31.47 51.19
CA THR A 87 -18.24 30.49 52.29
C THR A 87 -19.36 29.45 52.02
N LYS A 88 -19.26 28.27 52.67
CA LYS A 88 -20.25 27.24 53.11
C LYS A 88 -21.76 27.27 52.72
N ASN A 89 -22.23 26.06 52.37
CA ASN A 89 -23.49 25.36 52.76
C ASN A 89 -24.88 26.04 52.70
N GLY A 90 -25.83 25.40 52.00
CA GLY A 90 -27.28 25.62 52.12
C GLY A 90 -28.09 24.42 51.58
N SER A 91 -29.24 24.08 52.18
CA SER A 91 -29.99 22.84 51.90
C SER A 91 -31.35 23.08 51.23
N VAL A 92 -31.67 22.22 50.25
CA VAL A 92 -32.99 21.73 49.78
C VAL A 92 -34.24 22.59 50.04
N THR A 93 -34.92 22.96 48.96
CA THR A 93 -36.40 22.90 48.89
C THR A 93 -36.89 22.55 47.48
N THR A 94 -38.03 21.84 47.37
CA THR A 94 -38.65 21.41 46.10
C THR A 94 -40.09 21.90 46.03
N VAL A 95 -40.47 22.61 44.96
CA VAL A 95 -41.90 22.94 44.66
C VAL A 95 -42.18 22.80 43.16
N GLN A 96 -43.39 22.37 42.83
CA GLN A 96 -43.89 22.12 41.47
C GLN A 96 -44.66 23.33 40.90
N ILE A 97 -44.76 23.45 39.58
CA ILE A 97 -45.83 24.20 38.91
C ILE A 97 -46.55 23.28 37.91
N LYS A 98 -47.87 23.49 37.73
CA LYS A 98 -48.81 22.58 37.04
C LYS A 98 -49.09 22.96 35.58
N LYS A 99 -49.77 22.05 34.88
CA LYS A 99 -50.24 22.15 33.48
C LYS A 99 -51.60 22.86 33.36
N GLU A 100 -51.79 23.52 32.23
CA GLU A 100 -53.02 23.44 31.41
C GLU A 100 -52.56 23.12 29.96
N LYS A 101 -53.09 22.21 29.14
CA LYS A 101 -54.45 21.69 28.83
C LYS A 101 -55.28 22.57 27.89
N ASN A 102 -55.35 22.15 26.62
CA ASN A 102 -56.64 22.08 25.90
C ASN A 102 -56.69 20.85 24.97
N VAL A 103 -57.83 20.57 24.31
CA VAL A 103 -58.30 19.20 24.04
C VAL A 103 -58.65 18.90 22.56
N SER A 104 -58.20 17.70 22.10
CA SER A 104 -58.80 16.66 21.19
C SER A 104 -59.95 17.01 20.20
N PRO A 105 -60.13 16.28 19.05
CA PRO A 105 -60.05 14.80 18.95
C PRO A 105 -59.50 14.17 17.65
N SER A 106 -59.48 12.83 17.64
CA SER A 106 -59.06 11.95 16.52
C SER A 106 -60.26 11.37 15.76
N PRO A 107 -60.02 10.71 14.60
CA PRO A 107 -60.24 9.25 14.57
C PRO A 107 -59.03 8.45 14.04
N LYS A 108 -59.17 7.13 13.87
CA LYS A 108 -58.05 6.15 13.68
C LYS A 108 -58.21 5.28 12.41
N LYS A 109 -57.09 4.65 12.03
CA LYS A 109 -56.89 3.45 11.16
C LYS A 109 -56.82 3.70 9.62
N PRO A 110 -56.21 2.78 8.84
CA PRO A 110 -55.25 1.71 9.19
C PRO A 110 -53.94 1.74 8.37
N ALA A 111 -52.89 1.07 8.86
CA ALA A 111 -51.71 0.75 8.06
C ALA A 111 -51.98 -0.44 7.10
N ALA A 112 -51.49 -0.37 5.86
CA ALA A 112 -51.69 -1.39 4.85
C ALA A 112 -50.78 -2.62 5.05
N LYS A 113 -51.32 -3.82 4.86
CA LYS A 113 -50.55 -5.08 4.82
C LYS A 113 -50.13 -5.39 3.38
N VAL A 114 -48.83 -5.37 3.08
CA VAL A 114 -48.30 -6.03 1.89
C VAL A 114 -48.25 -7.54 2.16
N LYS A 115 -49.03 -8.33 1.41
CA LYS A 115 -48.86 -9.79 1.37
C LYS A 115 -47.63 -10.12 0.52
N ARG A 116 -46.79 -11.03 0.99
CA ARG A 116 -45.98 -11.90 0.13
C ARG A 116 -46.42 -13.34 0.39
N GLU A 117 -46.60 -14.10 -0.69
CA GLU A 117 -47.01 -15.49 -0.62
C GLU A 117 -45.80 -16.37 -0.27
N ILE A 118 -46.05 -17.41 0.52
CA ILE A 118 -45.12 -18.51 0.74
C ILE A 118 -45.91 -19.80 0.51
N SER A 119 -45.67 -20.43 -0.64
CA SER A 119 -46.24 -21.72 -0.98
C SER A 119 -45.67 -22.82 -0.06
N LYS A 120 -46.55 -23.51 0.66
CA LYS A 120 -46.17 -24.65 1.50
C LYS A 120 -46.00 -25.90 0.62
N VAL A 121 -44.83 -26.52 0.65
CA VAL A 121 -44.66 -27.91 0.22
C VAL A 121 -44.60 -28.80 1.46
N LYS A 122 -45.32 -29.93 1.39
CA LYS A 122 -45.55 -30.87 2.50
C LYS A 122 -44.26 -31.65 2.81
N ARG A 123 -43.98 -31.91 4.09
CA ARG A 123 -42.91 -32.82 4.52
C ARG A 123 -43.48 -33.81 5.52
N GLU A 124 -43.74 -35.03 5.05
CA GLU A 124 -44.22 -36.15 5.87
C GLU A 124 -43.03 -36.89 6.52
N ARG A 125 -43.31 -37.80 7.46
CA ARG A 125 -42.30 -38.36 8.37
C ARG A 125 -42.69 -39.76 8.85
N LEU A 126 -41.66 -40.56 9.18
CA LEU A 126 -41.72 -41.87 9.87
C LEU A 126 -42.20 -43.04 8.97
N PRO A 127 -41.86 -44.32 9.27
CA PRO A 127 -41.31 -44.85 10.53
C PRO A 127 -39.88 -45.42 10.47
N SER A 128 -39.47 -46.01 11.59
CA SER A 128 -38.16 -46.59 11.91
C SER A 128 -38.17 -48.12 11.96
N ALA A 129 -37.01 -48.75 11.78
CA ALA A 129 -36.78 -50.16 12.09
C ALA A 129 -35.32 -50.42 12.53
N GLU A 130 -35.08 -51.55 13.19
CA GLU A 130 -33.76 -52.14 13.48
C GLU A 130 -33.52 -53.32 12.50
N LYS A 131 -32.40 -54.06 12.46
CA LYS A 131 -31.15 -54.19 13.26
C LYS A 131 -30.04 -54.69 12.28
N ASP A 132 -28.91 -55.35 12.57
CA ASP A 132 -28.27 -55.88 13.79
C ASP A 132 -26.72 -55.90 13.62
N ASN A 133 -26.01 -56.54 14.55
CA ASN A 133 -24.55 -56.63 14.60
C ASN A 133 -23.93 -57.75 13.76
N GLU A 134 -22.71 -57.52 13.24
CA GLU A 134 -21.60 -58.49 13.30
C GLU A 134 -20.23 -57.76 13.23
N GLU A 135 -19.12 -58.44 13.58
CA GLU A 135 -17.88 -57.79 14.01
C GLU A 135 -16.59 -58.39 13.40
N THR A 136 -15.46 -57.67 13.52
CA THR A 136 -14.04 -58.09 13.31
C THR A 136 -13.49 -58.00 11.85
N PRO A 137 -12.16 -58.07 11.60
CA PRO A 137 -11.35 -56.84 11.55
C PRO A 137 -10.39 -56.74 10.32
N PRO A 138 -9.19 -56.11 10.40
CA PRO A 138 -8.91 -54.83 9.76
C PRO A 138 -8.07 -54.91 8.47
N LYS A 139 -8.07 -53.84 7.66
CA LYS A 139 -7.05 -53.61 6.63
C LYS A 139 -6.43 -52.22 6.71
N LYS A 140 -5.10 -52.19 6.58
CA LYS A 140 -4.25 -50.99 6.64
C LYS A 140 -4.64 -50.02 5.53
N MET A 141 -4.92 -48.76 5.86
CA MET A 141 -4.89 -47.70 4.84
C MET A 141 -3.43 -47.47 4.43
N ALA A 142 -3.14 -47.63 3.14
CA ALA A 142 -1.79 -47.43 2.62
C ALA A 142 -1.42 -45.94 2.64
N SER A 143 -0.13 -45.65 2.81
CA SER A 143 0.40 -44.31 2.57
C SER A 143 0.24 -43.95 1.09
N ASN A 144 -0.73 -43.09 0.78
CA ASN A 144 -0.79 -42.44 -0.51
C ASN A 144 0.30 -41.34 -0.52
N ASN A 145 1.49 -41.71 -0.97
CA ASN A 145 2.56 -40.77 -1.29
C ASN A 145 1.99 -39.67 -2.19
N ALA A 146 1.86 -38.46 -1.65
CA ALA A 146 1.55 -37.28 -2.44
C ALA A 146 2.69 -37.10 -3.46
N ARG A 147 2.41 -37.41 -4.74
CA ARG A 147 3.32 -37.09 -5.83
C ARG A 147 3.47 -35.57 -5.85
N THR A 148 4.63 -35.08 -5.44
CA THR A 148 4.99 -33.67 -5.51
C THR A 148 4.96 -33.24 -6.98
N ALA A 149 3.83 -32.67 -7.39
CA ALA A 149 3.65 -32.06 -8.69
C ALA A 149 4.53 -30.81 -8.71
N LYS A 150 5.80 -30.97 -9.09
CA LYS A 150 6.73 -29.86 -9.29
C LYS A 150 6.23 -29.02 -10.46
N VAL A 151 5.37 -28.05 -10.15
CA VAL A 151 5.03 -26.92 -11.02
C VAL A 151 6.30 -26.09 -11.18
N LYS A 152 7.21 -26.58 -12.04
CA LYS A 152 8.38 -25.83 -12.48
C LYS A 152 7.90 -24.73 -13.43
N GLY A 153 7.41 -23.63 -12.86
CA GLY A 153 7.50 -22.34 -13.52
C GLY A 153 8.97 -22.13 -13.90
N SER A 154 9.28 -22.14 -15.19
CA SER A 154 10.65 -22.05 -15.69
C SER A 154 11.13 -20.60 -15.58
N ARG A 155 11.48 -20.18 -14.36
CA ARG A 155 12.01 -18.86 -14.02
C ARG A 155 13.10 -18.48 -15.03
N LYS A 156 12.91 -17.37 -15.76
CA LYS A 156 13.94 -16.86 -16.67
C LYS A 156 15.21 -16.56 -15.86
N PRO A 157 16.42 -16.90 -16.35
CA PRO A 157 17.66 -16.42 -15.73
C PRO A 157 17.61 -14.89 -15.60
N GLY A 158 17.83 -14.37 -14.39
CA GLY A 158 17.72 -12.93 -14.09
C GLY A 158 16.34 -12.42 -13.64
N GLN A 159 15.28 -13.24 -13.66
CA GLN A 159 13.93 -12.82 -13.22
C GLN A 159 13.90 -12.51 -11.71
N CYS A 160 13.76 -11.23 -11.36
CA CYS A 160 13.84 -10.73 -9.97
C CYS A 160 12.50 -10.34 -9.31
N LYS A 161 11.38 -10.40 -10.04
CA LYS A 161 10.04 -10.11 -9.48
C LYS A 161 9.48 -11.26 -8.63
N PHE A 162 8.76 -10.94 -7.57
CA PHE A 162 8.05 -11.90 -6.73
C PHE A 162 6.53 -11.69 -6.81
N VAL A 163 5.94 -12.09 -7.94
CA VAL A 163 4.49 -12.00 -8.18
C VAL A 163 3.74 -13.13 -7.48
N GLY A 164 2.62 -12.78 -6.86
CA GLY A 164 1.66 -13.68 -6.23
C GLY A 164 0.29 -13.04 -6.04
N ALA A 165 -0.47 -13.50 -5.06
CA ALA A 165 -1.83 -13.03 -4.80
C ALA A 165 -2.19 -13.06 -3.31
N HIS A 166 -3.24 -12.34 -2.92
CA HIS A 166 -3.82 -12.46 -1.59
C HIS A 166 -4.63 -13.77 -1.49
N VAL A 167 -4.11 -14.75 -0.77
CA VAL A 167 -4.69 -16.10 -0.67
C VAL A 167 -5.56 -16.28 0.58
N SER A 168 -6.40 -17.32 0.55
CA SER A 168 -7.25 -17.68 1.69
C SER A 168 -6.49 -18.44 2.77
N VAL A 169 -6.78 -18.15 4.03
CA VAL A 169 -6.33 -18.90 5.24
C VAL A 169 -7.41 -19.87 5.76
N SER A 170 -8.42 -20.20 4.94
CA SER A 170 -9.47 -21.14 5.35
C SER A 170 -8.88 -22.52 5.69
N GLY A 171 -9.27 -23.06 6.85
CA GLY A 171 -8.76 -24.32 7.41
C GLY A 171 -7.44 -24.19 8.20
N GLY A 172 -6.62 -23.17 7.94
CA GLY A 172 -5.32 -22.98 8.59
C GLY A 172 -4.48 -21.89 7.89
N LEU A 173 -3.54 -21.28 8.63
CA LEU A 173 -2.57 -20.32 8.08
C LEU A 173 -1.58 -21.03 7.13
N GLU A 174 -1.16 -22.23 7.50
CA GLU A 174 -0.29 -23.12 6.72
C GLU A 174 -0.83 -23.41 5.31
N HIS A 175 -2.16 -23.42 5.13
CA HIS A 175 -2.79 -23.63 3.83
C HIS A 175 -2.71 -22.39 2.91
N ALA A 176 -2.33 -21.22 3.41
CA ALA A 176 -1.97 -20.09 2.54
C ALA A 176 -0.74 -20.45 1.69
N VAL A 177 0.26 -21.11 2.30
CA VAL A 177 1.50 -21.49 1.62
C VAL A 177 1.22 -22.50 0.50
N THR A 178 0.45 -23.55 0.78
CA THR A 178 0.12 -24.55 -0.25
C THR A 178 -0.71 -23.95 -1.39
N ARG A 179 -1.63 -23.03 -1.09
CA ARG A 179 -2.40 -22.30 -2.11
C ARG A 179 -1.52 -21.39 -2.97
N ALA A 180 -0.53 -20.74 -2.38
CA ALA A 180 0.44 -19.94 -3.15
C ALA A 180 1.24 -20.82 -4.14
N VAL A 181 1.61 -22.04 -3.74
CA VAL A 181 2.28 -23.03 -4.60
C VAL A 181 1.35 -23.53 -5.72
N GLU A 182 0.09 -23.82 -5.41
CA GLU A 182 -0.94 -24.23 -6.39
C GLU A 182 -1.17 -23.16 -7.46
N LEU A 183 -1.07 -21.87 -7.10
CA LEU A 183 -1.15 -20.73 -8.03
C LEU A 183 0.15 -20.49 -8.82
N GLY A 184 1.25 -21.19 -8.51
CA GLY A 184 2.57 -20.94 -9.11
C GLY A 184 3.22 -19.62 -8.65
N ALA A 185 2.80 -19.09 -7.51
CA ALA A 185 3.23 -17.79 -7.00
C ALA A 185 4.66 -17.81 -6.43
N GLN A 186 5.34 -16.66 -6.51
CA GLN A 186 6.64 -16.40 -5.87
C GLN A 186 6.54 -15.45 -4.66
N SER A 187 5.32 -15.04 -4.31
CA SER A 187 4.94 -14.25 -3.12
C SER A 187 3.50 -14.60 -2.73
N PHE A 188 3.01 -14.19 -1.55
CA PHE A 188 1.58 -14.16 -1.26
C PHE A 188 1.19 -13.17 -0.16
N GLY A 189 -0.04 -12.68 -0.23
CA GLY A 189 -0.70 -11.92 0.83
C GLY A 189 -1.67 -12.80 1.64
N LEU A 190 -1.93 -12.44 2.90
CA LEU A 190 -2.87 -13.18 3.77
C LEU A 190 -3.40 -12.32 4.93
N PHE A 191 -4.61 -12.58 5.41
CA PHE A 191 -5.09 -12.08 6.69
C PHE A 191 -4.66 -13.04 7.83
N LEU A 192 -4.12 -12.53 8.93
CA LEU A 192 -3.75 -13.35 10.10
C LEU A 192 -4.94 -13.69 11.02
N ARG A 193 -6.11 -13.09 10.73
CA ARG A 193 -7.34 -13.12 11.54
C ARG A 193 -8.57 -12.82 10.69
N SER A 194 -9.75 -12.83 11.31
CA SER A 194 -10.98 -12.29 10.70
C SER A 194 -10.83 -10.78 10.45
N GLN A 195 -10.98 -10.37 9.18
CA GLN A 195 -10.97 -8.97 8.75
C GLN A 195 -12.30 -8.24 8.99
N ARG A 196 -13.27 -8.92 9.64
CA ARG A 196 -14.63 -8.41 9.92
C ARG A 196 -14.99 -8.40 11.40
N GLN A 197 -14.07 -8.77 12.29
CA GLN A 197 -14.33 -8.89 13.74
C GLN A 197 -13.17 -8.36 14.59
N TRP A 198 -13.50 -7.65 15.67
CA TRP A 198 -12.53 -7.17 16.66
C TRP A 198 -11.98 -8.29 17.56
N ALA A 199 -12.80 -9.30 17.88
CA ALA A 199 -12.37 -10.47 18.61
C ALA A 199 -11.61 -11.44 17.68
N CYS A 200 -10.45 -11.93 18.15
CA CYS A 200 -9.72 -13.03 17.53
C CYS A 200 -9.29 -14.01 18.63
N LYS A 201 -9.08 -15.29 18.28
CA LYS A 201 -8.40 -16.23 19.18
C LYS A 201 -6.88 -15.95 19.14
N PRO A 202 -6.15 -16.08 20.26
CA PRO A 202 -4.70 -16.05 20.25
C PRO A 202 -4.14 -17.06 19.24
N LEU A 203 -3.08 -16.66 18.52
CA LEU A 203 -2.32 -17.59 17.68
C LEU A 203 -1.62 -18.61 18.58
N THR A 204 -1.74 -19.90 18.30
CA THR A 204 -1.01 -20.93 19.03
C THR A 204 0.39 -21.12 18.46
N GLN A 205 1.37 -21.36 19.32
CA GLN A 205 2.75 -21.64 18.90
C GLN A 205 2.82 -22.83 17.94
N GLU A 206 1.96 -23.84 18.13
CA GLU A 206 1.83 -24.98 17.22
C GLU A 206 1.41 -24.57 15.80
N THR A 207 0.40 -23.71 15.66
CA THR A 207 -0.02 -23.18 14.34
C THR A 207 1.06 -22.30 13.72
N ALA A 208 1.74 -21.51 14.55
CA ALA A 208 2.87 -20.70 14.10
C ALA A 208 4.06 -21.57 13.62
N ASN A 209 4.32 -22.71 14.26
CA ASN A 209 5.30 -23.70 13.79
C ASN A 209 4.88 -24.25 12.42
N ARG A 210 3.69 -24.85 12.31
CA ARG A 210 3.20 -25.46 11.04
C ARG A 210 3.23 -24.49 9.86
N PHE A 211 2.95 -23.20 10.09
CA PHE A 211 3.10 -22.15 9.07
C PHE A 211 4.56 -21.93 8.64
N ARG A 212 5.50 -21.78 9.59
CA ARG A 212 6.93 -21.58 9.29
C ARG A 212 7.56 -22.82 8.64
N ASP A 213 7.16 -24.01 9.09
CA ASP A 213 7.59 -25.29 8.53
C ASP A 213 7.16 -25.42 7.06
N ALA A 214 5.91 -25.06 6.75
CA ALA A 214 5.41 -25.00 5.37
C ALA A 214 6.14 -23.93 4.52
N CYS A 215 6.39 -22.73 5.05
CA CYS A 215 7.16 -21.70 4.33
C CYS A 215 8.57 -22.18 3.99
N HIS A 216 9.21 -22.92 4.90
CA HIS A 216 10.51 -23.55 4.67
C HIS A 216 10.45 -24.67 3.62
N GLU A 217 9.47 -25.59 3.71
CA GLU A 217 9.26 -26.67 2.73
C GLU A 217 9.10 -26.13 1.30
N TYR A 218 8.29 -25.08 1.15
CA TYR A 218 7.98 -24.48 -0.15
C TYR A 218 8.88 -23.30 -0.55
N ASN A 219 9.93 -23.03 0.23
CA ASN A 219 10.97 -22.02 -0.05
C ASN A 219 10.45 -20.57 -0.18
N PHE A 220 9.44 -20.19 0.60
CA PHE A 220 9.04 -18.79 0.77
C PHE A 220 9.85 -18.12 1.88
N ALA A 221 10.70 -17.16 1.53
CA ALA A 221 11.39 -16.32 2.50
C ALA A 221 10.45 -15.26 3.09
N PRO A 222 10.66 -14.80 4.35
CA PRO A 222 9.77 -13.85 5.02
C PRO A 222 9.47 -12.54 4.27
N HIS A 223 10.40 -12.05 3.45
CA HIS A 223 10.22 -10.84 2.65
C HIS A 223 9.34 -11.05 1.40
N GLN A 224 8.99 -12.30 1.09
CA GLN A 224 8.09 -12.65 -0.02
C GLN A 224 6.64 -12.81 0.47
N ILE A 225 6.33 -12.50 1.72
CA ILE A 225 5.02 -12.71 2.34
C ILE A 225 4.54 -11.38 2.91
N LEU A 226 3.31 -10.98 2.56
CA LEU A 226 2.75 -9.68 2.94
C LEU A 226 1.42 -9.86 3.69
N PRO A 227 1.43 -10.03 5.02
CA PRO A 227 0.23 -10.01 5.85
C PRO A 227 -0.55 -8.71 5.67
N HIS A 228 -1.87 -8.80 5.51
CA HIS A 228 -2.77 -7.66 5.41
C HIS A 228 -3.57 -7.47 6.70
N GLY A 229 -3.69 -6.22 7.15
CA GLY A 229 -4.49 -5.83 8.29
C GLY A 229 -6.00 -5.88 8.05
N SER A 230 -6.76 -5.95 9.14
CA SER A 230 -8.22 -5.93 9.13
C SER A 230 -8.79 -4.59 8.65
N TYR A 231 -9.78 -4.60 7.74
CA TYR A 231 -10.50 -3.40 7.28
C TYR A 231 -11.25 -2.62 8.38
N LEU A 232 -11.34 -3.18 9.60
CA LEU A 232 -11.85 -2.45 10.77
C LEU A 232 -10.85 -1.46 11.36
N LEU A 233 -9.56 -1.59 11.03
CA LEU A 233 -8.47 -0.81 11.61
C LEU A 233 -8.50 0.63 11.09
N ASN A 234 -8.58 1.60 12.01
CA ASN A 234 -8.34 3.01 11.72
C ASN A 234 -7.43 3.59 12.82
N CYS A 235 -6.12 3.51 12.59
CA CYS A 235 -5.11 4.04 13.52
C CYS A 235 -5.10 5.56 13.63
N GLY A 236 -5.83 6.27 12.76
CA GLY A 236 -6.05 7.72 12.82
C GLY A 236 -7.40 8.14 13.40
N SER A 237 -8.25 7.19 13.83
CA SER A 237 -9.66 7.47 14.12
C SER A 237 -9.86 8.59 15.16
N SER A 238 -10.86 9.44 14.89
CA SER A 238 -11.38 10.44 15.83
C SER A 238 -11.99 9.80 17.09
N ASP A 239 -12.70 8.68 16.90
CA ASP A 239 -13.40 7.89 17.92
C ASP A 239 -12.40 7.18 18.87
N PRO A 240 -12.47 7.42 20.19
CA PRO A 240 -11.55 6.82 21.15
C PRO A 240 -11.63 5.29 21.25
N GLU A 241 -12.81 4.70 21.09
CA GLU A 241 -13.01 3.25 21.19
C GLU A 241 -12.47 2.54 19.94
N VAL A 242 -12.74 3.09 18.75
CA VAL A 242 -12.18 2.60 17.48
C VAL A 242 -10.65 2.79 17.47
N LEU A 243 -10.14 3.92 17.94
CA LEU A 243 -8.69 4.17 18.03
C LEU A 243 -8.01 3.20 19.00
N GLN A 244 -8.60 2.93 20.18
CA GLN A 244 -8.06 1.98 21.15
C GLN A 244 -8.08 0.55 20.59
N LYS A 245 -9.18 0.11 19.97
CA LYS A 245 -9.30 -1.21 19.32
C LYS A 245 -8.33 -1.36 18.15
N SER A 246 -8.12 -0.31 17.37
CA SER A 246 -7.15 -0.29 16.25
C SER A 246 -5.72 -0.42 16.76
N ARG A 247 -5.34 0.33 17.80
CA ARG A 247 -4.02 0.22 18.46
C ARG A 247 -3.78 -1.17 19.04
N ALA A 248 -4.74 -1.73 19.77
CA ALA A 248 -4.64 -3.08 20.31
C ALA A 248 -4.56 -4.15 19.20
N THR A 249 -5.28 -3.96 18.09
CA THR A 249 -5.22 -4.86 16.93
C THR A 249 -3.88 -4.77 16.21
N LEU A 250 -3.30 -3.57 16.04
CA LEU A 250 -1.97 -3.39 15.46
C LEU A 250 -0.89 -4.10 16.30
N VAL A 251 -0.96 -4.00 17.64
CA VAL A 251 -0.06 -4.72 18.55
C VAL A 251 -0.22 -6.25 18.41
N ASP A 252 -1.46 -6.76 18.40
CA ASP A 252 -1.75 -8.19 18.24
C ASP A 252 -1.25 -8.73 16.88
N GLU A 253 -1.49 -8.01 15.78
CA GLU A 253 -1.09 -8.43 14.44
C GLU A 253 0.43 -8.38 14.22
N LEU A 254 1.12 -7.34 14.69
CA LEU A 254 2.59 -7.32 14.64
C LEU A 254 3.18 -8.47 15.49
N LYS A 255 2.63 -8.76 16.67
CA LYS A 255 3.05 -9.91 17.49
C LYS A 255 2.78 -11.26 16.79
N ARG A 256 1.70 -11.38 16.01
CA ARG A 256 1.46 -12.56 15.14
C ARG A 256 2.50 -12.65 14.02
N CYS A 257 2.88 -11.55 13.37
CA CYS A 257 3.98 -11.56 12.40
C CYS A 257 5.28 -12.07 13.03
N GLU A 258 5.62 -11.64 14.26
CA GLU A 258 6.81 -12.13 14.96
C GLU A 258 6.74 -13.64 15.26
N MET A 259 5.60 -14.14 15.75
CA MET A 259 5.39 -15.58 15.95
C MET A 259 5.49 -16.39 14.64
N LEU A 260 5.02 -15.82 13.54
CA LEU A 260 5.03 -16.43 12.20
C LEU A 260 6.38 -16.25 11.47
N GLY A 261 7.36 -15.55 12.06
CA GLY A 261 8.65 -15.29 11.43
C GLY A 261 8.59 -14.29 10.25
N LEU A 262 7.53 -13.49 10.15
CA LEU A 262 7.26 -12.56 9.06
C LEU A 262 7.83 -11.17 9.35
N VAL A 263 8.34 -10.48 8.33
CA VAL A 263 9.06 -9.20 8.46
C VAL A 263 8.23 -7.96 8.08
N TYR A 264 7.10 -8.15 7.41
CA TYR A 264 6.19 -7.09 6.97
C TYR A 264 4.79 -7.26 7.57
N TYR A 265 4.04 -6.16 7.64
CA TYR A 265 2.61 -6.14 7.89
C TYR A 265 1.98 -4.91 7.21
N ASN A 266 1.16 -5.13 6.19
CA ASN A 266 0.50 -4.09 5.41
C ASN A 266 -0.83 -3.64 6.04
N PHE A 267 -1.10 -2.34 6.02
CA PHE A 267 -2.41 -1.80 6.39
C PHE A 267 -2.67 -0.42 5.77
N HIS A 268 -3.94 -0.13 5.52
CA HIS A 268 -4.40 1.20 5.16
C HIS A 268 -4.14 2.17 6.35
N PRO A 269 -3.58 3.37 6.16
CA PRO A 269 -3.14 4.23 7.27
C PRO A 269 -4.27 4.60 8.24
N GLY A 270 -5.39 5.04 7.68
CA GLY A 270 -6.58 5.45 8.44
C GLY A 270 -7.50 6.41 7.67
N SER A 271 -8.44 6.98 8.39
CA SER A 271 -9.42 7.94 7.87
C SER A 271 -9.77 8.97 8.95
N THR A 272 -9.89 10.24 8.55
CA THR A 272 -10.32 11.31 9.47
C THR A 272 -11.79 11.18 9.89
N CYS A 273 -12.55 10.33 9.19
CA CYS A 273 -14.01 10.19 9.29
C CYS A 273 -14.77 11.52 9.15
N GLY A 274 -14.16 12.56 8.57
CA GLY A 274 -14.73 13.91 8.47
C GLY A 274 -14.78 14.68 9.80
N ALA A 275 -14.20 14.14 10.87
CA ALA A 275 -14.35 14.63 12.24
C ALA A 275 -13.10 15.32 12.82
N ILE A 276 -11.93 15.12 12.21
CA ILE A 276 -10.64 15.72 12.58
C ILE A 276 -9.87 16.19 11.35
N SER A 277 -8.79 16.95 11.55
CA SER A 277 -7.90 17.33 10.46
C SER A 277 -7.07 16.15 9.93
N VAL A 278 -6.57 16.26 8.69
CA VAL A 278 -5.64 15.26 8.11
C VAL A 278 -4.34 15.19 8.92
N GLU A 279 -3.82 16.34 9.36
CA GLU A 279 -2.64 16.46 10.22
C GLU A 279 -2.82 15.73 11.56
N GLU A 280 -3.94 15.94 12.26
CA GLU A 280 -4.24 15.26 13.52
C GLU A 280 -4.44 13.74 13.31
N CYS A 281 -5.01 13.33 12.17
CA CYS A 281 -5.11 11.93 11.78
C CYS A 281 -3.73 11.31 11.59
N ILE A 282 -2.82 12.01 10.89
CA ILE A 282 -1.42 11.61 10.68
C ILE A 282 -0.68 11.46 12.03
N ASP A 283 -0.84 12.40 12.97
CA ASP A 283 -0.28 12.31 14.32
C ASP A 283 -0.83 11.08 15.09
N ARG A 284 -2.15 10.84 15.01
CA ARG A 284 -2.81 9.68 15.63
C ARG A 284 -2.29 8.35 15.04
N ILE A 285 -2.09 8.27 13.72
CA ILE A 285 -1.52 7.11 13.02
C ILE A 285 -0.08 6.88 13.46
N ALA A 286 0.77 7.91 13.43
CA ALA A 286 2.17 7.80 13.77
C ALA A 286 2.39 7.41 15.24
N GLU A 287 1.61 7.93 16.20
CA GLU A 287 1.72 7.45 17.59
C GLU A 287 1.09 6.05 17.77
N SER A 288 0.10 5.63 16.98
CA SER A 288 -0.37 4.23 16.97
C SER A 288 0.75 3.27 16.55
N ILE A 289 1.53 3.63 15.51
CA ILE A 289 2.71 2.88 15.07
C ILE A 289 3.81 2.92 16.14
N ASN A 290 4.11 4.10 16.70
CA ASN A 290 5.10 4.24 17.78
C ASN A 290 4.71 3.46 19.04
N LEU A 291 3.42 3.25 19.33
CA LEU A 291 2.96 2.40 20.43
C LEU A 291 3.19 0.92 20.10
N ALA A 292 2.81 0.48 18.90
CA ALA A 292 3.07 -0.89 18.45
C ALA A 292 4.57 -1.22 18.41
N HIS A 293 5.43 -0.29 18.01
CA HIS A 293 6.89 -0.46 17.98
C HIS A 293 7.57 -0.53 19.37
N LYS A 294 6.88 -0.15 20.46
CA LYS A 294 7.34 -0.38 21.85
C LYS A 294 7.02 -1.82 22.31
N GLU A 295 6.02 -2.43 21.70
CA GLU A 295 5.46 -3.74 22.05
C GLU A 295 6.01 -4.90 21.19
N THR A 296 6.72 -4.59 20.11
CA THR A 296 7.32 -5.56 19.17
C THR A 296 8.76 -5.19 18.83
N SER A 297 9.49 -6.12 18.22
CA SER A 297 10.94 -6.08 18.06
C SER A 297 11.40 -5.69 16.65
N TYR A 298 10.90 -6.35 15.60
CA TYR A 298 11.54 -6.31 14.26
C TYR A 298 10.59 -6.12 13.07
N VAL A 299 9.28 -6.36 13.20
CA VAL A 299 8.34 -6.27 12.07
C VAL A 299 8.25 -4.83 11.57
N ILE A 300 8.37 -4.65 10.26
CA ILE A 300 8.19 -3.37 9.58
C ILE A 300 6.68 -3.18 9.37
N ALA A 301 6.13 -2.12 9.97
CA ALA A 301 4.82 -1.59 9.65
C ALA A 301 4.86 -1.04 8.21
N VAL A 302 4.02 -1.55 7.33
CA VAL A 302 3.91 -1.12 5.93
C VAL A 302 2.59 -0.37 5.76
N VAL A 303 2.67 0.93 5.49
CA VAL A 303 1.48 1.77 5.24
C VAL A 303 1.19 1.85 3.75
N GLU A 304 -0.04 1.56 3.36
CA GLU A 304 -0.44 1.59 1.94
C GLU A 304 -0.84 3.00 1.46
N ASN A 305 -0.63 3.30 0.18
CA ASN A 305 -1.25 4.47 -0.44
C ASN A 305 -2.75 4.25 -0.68
N MET A 306 -3.55 5.31 -0.50
CA MET A 306 -5.00 5.24 -0.65
C MET A 306 -5.50 6.00 -1.88
N CYS A 307 -6.68 5.63 -2.38
CA CYS A 307 -7.31 6.29 -3.55
C CYS A 307 -7.84 7.72 -3.33
N ARG A 308 -7.63 8.34 -2.15
CA ARG A 308 -8.29 9.61 -1.70
C ARG A 308 -9.83 9.51 -1.55
N GLN A 309 -10.40 8.31 -1.37
CA GLN A 309 -11.85 8.15 -1.25
C GLN A 309 -12.40 8.74 0.06
N GLY A 310 -13.24 9.76 -0.06
CA GLY A 310 -14.00 10.36 1.05
C GLY A 310 -13.10 11.06 2.08
N HIS A 311 -12.61 10.30 3.06
CA HIS A 311 -11.84 10.80 4.21
C HIS A 311 -10.59 9.95 4.53
N THR A 312 -10.20 9.01 3.66
CA THR A 312 -8.95 8.23 3.80
C THR A 312 -7.71 9.13 3.75
N VAL A 313 -6.71 8.81 4.55
CA VAL A 313 -5.39 9.47 4.55
C VAL A 313 -4.35 8.53 3.93
N GLY A 314 -3.39 9.08 3.19
CA GLY A 314 -2.34 8.35 2.48
C GLY A 314 -2.49 8.36 0.95
N GLY A 315 -3.36 9.21 0.40
CA GLY A 315 -3.56 9.32 -1.05
C GLY A 315 -2.72 10.41 -1.72
N ASP A 316 -2.06 11.25 -0.93
CA ASP A 316 -0.86 11.97 -1.36
C ASP A 316 0.37 11.32 -0.76
N PHE A 317 1.43 11.13 -1.55
CA PHE A 317 2.71 10.63 -1.02
C PHE A 317 3.28 11.53 0.10
N ARG A 318 2.88 12.81 0.14
CA ARG A 318 3.24 13.76 1.22
C ARG A 318 2.57 13.39 2.55
N GLU A 319 1.38 12.79 2.54
CA GLU A 319 0.70 12.28 3.75
C GLU A 319 1.42 11.04 4.31
N LEU A 320 1.82 10.11 3.44
CA LEU A 320 2.62 8.93 3.83
C LEU A 320 3.99 9.34 4.39
N LYS A 321 4.67 10.29 3.73
CA LYS A 321 5.92 10.87 4.23
C LYS A 321 5.74 11.55 5.59
N ALA A 322 4.66 12.29 5.79
CA ALA A 322 4.35 12.93 7.06
C ALA A 322 4.13 11.92 8.20
N ILE A 323 3.55 10.74 7.92
CA ILE A 323 3.50 9.62 8.88
C ILE A 323 4.91 9.10 9.18
N ILE A 324 5.70 8.78 8.15
CA ILE A 324 7.09 8.27 8.28
C ILE A 324 7.97 9.22 9.12
N ASP A 325 7.85 10.53 8.92
CA ASP A 325 8.62 11.53 9.67
C ASP A 325 8.29 11.54 11.16
N ARG A 326 7.05 11.24 11.55
CA ARG A 326 6.57 11.16 12.95
C ARG A 326 6.77 9.79 13.59
N VAL A 327 6.99 8.74 12.82
CA VAL A 327 7.44 7.43 13.35
C VAL A 327 8.89 7.56 13.83
N LYS A 328 9.13 7.16 15.08
CA LYS A 328 10.41 7.30 15.78
C LYS A 328 11.45 6.31 15.27
N ASP A 329 11.05 5.04 15.15
CA ASP A 329 11.87 3.99 14.58
C ASP A 329 11.63 3.88 13.06
N LYS A 330 12.42 4.65 12.30
CA LYS A 330 12.37 4.69 10.83
C LYS A 330 12.89 3.41 10.16
N SER A 331 13.49 2.48 10.90
CA SER A 331 13.88 1.16 10.35
C SER A 331 12.68 0.21 10.20
N ARG A 332 11.61 0.44 10.98
CA ARG A 332 10.39 -0.38 11.02
C ARG A 332 9.16 0.28 10.41
N ILE A 333 9.33 1.29 9.56
CA ILE A 333 8.25 1.84 8.71
C ILE A 333 8.59 1.62 7.24
N GLY A 334 7.56 1.42 6.42
CA GLY A 334 7.67 1.25 4.98
C GLY A 334 6.34 1.52 4.29
N VAL A 335 6.33 1.42 2.96
CA VAL A 335 5.17 1.72 2.11
C VAL A 335 4.87 0.55 1.18
N CYS A 336 3.59 0.23 1.01
CA CYS A 336 3.10 -0.58 -0.10
C CYS A 336 2.54 0.36 -1.17
N LEU A 337 2.86 0.11 -2.43
CA LEU A 337 2.31 0.83 -3.58
C LEU A 337 1.23 -0.02 -4.27
N ASP A 338 -0.03 0.24 -3.97
CA ASP A 338 -1.17 -0.27 -4.76
C ASP A 338 -1.39 0.58 -6.01
N THR A 339 -1.48 -0.11 -7.15
CA THR A 339 -1.61 0.48 -8.48
C THR A 339 -3.00 1.06 -8.76
N CYS A 340 -4.08 0.44 -8.26
CA CYS A 340 -5.44 0.95 -8.41
C CYS A 340 -5.65 2.22 -7.55
N HIS A 341 -5.15 2.22 -6.33
CA HIS A 341 -5.15 3.35 -5.41
C HIS A 341 -4.32 4.52 -5.95
N ALA A 342 -3.13 4.27 -6.50
CA ALA A 342 -2.32 5.33 -7.13
C ALA A 342 -3.05 5.96 -8.32
N PHE A 343 -3.59 5.13 -9.22
CA PHE A 343 -4.35 5.59 -10.38
C PHE A 343 -5.64 6.33 -10.01
N ALA A 344 -6.39 5.84 -9.02
CA ALA A 344 -7.59 6.48 -8.51
C ALA A 344 -7.30 7.78 -7.71
N ALA A 345 -6.12 7.90 -7.10
CA ALA A 345 -5.64 9.12 -6.46
C ALA A 345 -5.21 10.21 -7.47
N GLY A 346 -4.70 9.81 -8.64
CA GLY A 346 -4.36 10.71 -9.75
C GLY A 346 -3.02 10.45 -10.47
N TYR A 347 -2.26 9.44 -10.05
CA TYR A 347 -0.96 9.10 -10.65
C TYR A 347 -1.15 8.25 -11.93
N ASP A 348 -0.74 8.72 -13.10
CA ASP A 348 -1.10 8.10 -14.39
C ASP A 348 -0.12 7.02 -14.88
N LEU A 349 -0.06 5.91 -14.14
CA LEU A 349 0.74 4.75 -14.54
C LEU A 349 0.20 3.96 -15.76
N SER A 350 -0.85 4.44 -16.45
CA SER A 350 -1.22 3.89 -17.78
C SER A 350 -0.25 4.36 -18.88
N LYS A 351 0.35 5.53 -18.71
CA LYS A 351 1.32 6.14 -19.62
C LYS A 351 2.76 5.95 -19.15
N GLU A 352 3.72 6.24 -20.03
CA GLU A 352 5.14 6.13 -19.69
C GLU A 352 5.60 7.29 -18.83
N GLU A 353 5.22 8.49 -19.25
CA GLU A 353 5.55 9.75 -18.61
C GLU A 353 4.91 9.83 -17.21
N GLY A 354 3.66 9.39 -17.07
CA GLY A 354 2.94 9.36 -15.80
C GLY A 354 3.39 8.26 -14.84
N PHE A 355 3.89 7.12 -15.36
CA PHE A 355 4.55 6.10 -14.53
C PHE A 355 5.90 6.61 -14.01
N GLU A 356 6.71 7.23 -14.87
CA GLU A 356 8.02 7.79 -14.46
C GLU A 356 7.84 8.99 -13.52
N GLU A 357 6.87 9.87 -13.76
CA GLU A 357 6.48 10.95 -12.86
C GLU A 357 6.08 10.40 -11.48
N MET A 358 5.21 9.38 -11.43
CA MET A 358 4.83 8.72 -10.16
C MET A 358 6.04 8.14 -9.41
N MET A 359 6.94 7.43 -10.11
CA MET A 359 8.12 6.83 -9.49
C MET A 359 9.14 7.88 -9.03
N SER A 360 9.27 8.99 -9.76
CA SER A 360 10.09 10.14 -9.39
C SER A 360 9.53 10.91 -8.19
N ASP A 361 8.20 11.14 -8.15
CA ASP A 361 7.51 11.76 -7.02
C ASP A 361 7.62 10.86 -5.77
N PHE A 362 7.51 9.54 -5.94
CA PHE A 362 7.72 8.57 -4.85
C PHE A 362 9.14 8.67 -4.26
N ASP A 363 10.19 8.62 -5.09
CA ASP A 363 11.58 8.68 -4.57
C ASP A 363 11.91 10.06 -3.97
N THR A 364 11.41 11.14 -4.58
CA THR A 364 11.65 12.52 -4.13
C THR A 364 10.93 12.83 -2.81
N ILE A 365 9.73 12.30 -2.60
CA ILE A 365 8.88 12.61 -1.43
C ILE A 365 9.07 11.59 -0.32
N ILE A 366 8.96 10.29 -0.65
CA ILE A 366 9.02 9.18 0.31
C ILE A 366 10.45 8.62 0.38
N GLY A 367 11.04 8.33 -0.78
CA GLY A 367 12.31 7.62 -0.94
C GLY A 367 12.11 6.12 -1.16
N LEU A 368 12.66 5.59 -2.26
CA LEU A 368 12.62 4.18 -2.64
C LEU A 368 13.04 3.20 -1.52
N PRO A 369 14.00 3.52 -0.61
CA PRO A 369 14.31 2.63 0.52
C PRO A 369 13.14 2.33 1.45
N TYR A 370 12.06 3.12 1.46
CA TYR A 370 10.83 2.82 2.20
C TYR A 370 9.84 1.94 1.44
N LEU A 371 9.93 1.79 0.11
CA LEU A 371 9.06 0.88 -0.65
C LEU A 371 9.36 -0.57 -0.25
N LYS A 372 8.35 -1.29 0.28
CA LYS A 372 8.49 -2.67 0.76
C LYS A 372 7.64 -3.68 0.01
N ALA A 373 6.62 -3.23 -0.73
CA ALA A 373 5.67 -4.09 -1.41
C ALA A 373 4.93 -3.34 -2.53
N LEU A 374 4.28 -4.09 -3.41
CA LEU A 374 3.24 -3.57 -4.30
C LEU A 374 2.00 -4.44 -4.21
N HIS A 375 0.84 -3.82 -4.36
CA HIS A 375 -0.38 -4.52 -4.75
C HIS A 375 -0.63 -4.25 -6.24
N LEU A 376 -0.92 -5.31 -7.00
CA LEU A 376 -1.09 -5.28 -8.45
C LEU A 376 -2.57 -5.43 -8.77
N ASN A 377 -3.25 -4.30 -8.87
CA ASN A 377 -4.68 -4.19 -9.13
C ASN A 377 -4.91 -3.23 -10.30
N ASP A 378 -5.61 -3.68 -11.35
CA ASP A 378 -6.09 -2.77 -12.40
C ASP A 378 -7.29 -1.97 -11.85
N SER A 379 -7.72 -0.89 -12.51
CA SER A 379 -8.76 -0.01 -11.98
C SER A 379 -10.03 -0.06 -12.81
N LYS A 380 -11.18 -0.33 -12.17
CA LYS A 380 -12.51 -0.05 -12.75
C LYS A 380 -12.82 1.46 -12.78
N GLY A 381 -12.09 2.24 -12.00
CA GLY A 381 -12.16 3.70 -12.00
C GLY A 381 -11.45 4.30 -13.21
N LYS A 382 -11.62 5.61 -13.39
CA LYS A 382 -10.77 6.42 -14.27
C LYS A 382 -9.61 7.02 -13.45
N LEU A 383 -8.61 7.56 -14.13
CA LEU A 383 -7.55 8.36 -13.51
C LEU A 383 -8.18 9.45 -12.61
N GLY A 384 -7.72 9.55 -11.36
CA GLY A 384 -8.22 10.55 -10.40
C GLY A 384 -9.69 10.40 -10.01
N SER A 385 -10.31 9.23 -10.20
CA SER A 385 -11.74 9.02 -9.90
C SER A 385 -12.07 8.79 -8.41
N HIS A 386 -11.05 8.68 -7.55
CA HIS A 386 -11.16 8.40 -6.11
C HIS A 386 -12.01 7.16 -5.76
N LEU A 387 -11.98 6.18 -6.67
CA LEU A 387 -12.75 4.96 -6.62
C LEU A 387 -11.82 3.76 -6.37
N ASP A 388 -11.74 3.32 -5.11
CA ASP A 388 -11.36 1.94 -4.77
C ASP A 388 -12.40 0.99 -5.41
N ARG A 389 -12.03 0.43 -6.57
CA ARG A 389 -12.63 -0.74 -7.23
C ARG A 389 -11.61 -1.42 -8.14
N HIS A 390 -11.00 -2.50 -7.63
CA HIS A 390 -10.05 -3.31 -8.39
C HIS A 390 -10.68 -3.96 -9.63
N GLU A 391 -9.85 -4.15 -10.65
CA GLU A 391 -10.11 -4.91 -11.86
C GLU A 391 -9.00 -5.93 -12.11
N ASN A 392 -9.32 -6.98 -12.84
CA ASN A 392 -8.36 -7.97 -13.32
C ASN A 392 -7.36 -7.35 -14.31
N ILE A 393 -6.11 -7.85 -14.28
CA ILE A 393 -4.95 -7.31 -14.98
C ILE A 393 -5.22 -7.16 -16.48
N GLY A 394 -5.19 -5.92 -16.98
CA GLY A 394 -5.38 -5.60 -18.38
C GLY A 394 -6.83 -5.45 -18.83
N LYS A 395 -7.82 -5.59 -17.93
CA LYS A 395 -9.24 -5.33 -18.24
C LYS A 395 -9.72 -3.95 -17.79
N GLY A 396 -8.92 -3.22 -17.01
CA GLY A 396 -9.27 -1.91 -16.46
C GLY A 396 -8.60 -0.74 -17.17
N SER A 397 -8.63 0.43 -16.53
CA SER A 397 -8.12 1.69 -17.07
C SER A 397 -6.60 1.87 -16.98
N ILE A 398 -5.87 1.01 -16.24
CA ILE A 398 -4.40 1.02 -16.20
C ILE A 398 -3.87 0.23 -17.39
N GLY A 399 -4.45 -0.95 -17.65
CA GLY A 399 -4.17 -1.76 -18.83
C GLY A 399 -2.79 -2.44 -18.82
N LEU A 400 -2.59 -3.34 -19.78
CA LEU A 400 -1.40 -4.22 -19.83
C LEU A 400 -0.07 -3.47 -19.90
N GLU A 401 -0.02 -2.28 -20.51
CA GLU A 401 1.23 -1.53 -20.67
C GLU A 401 1.68 -0.83 -19.38
N GLY A 402 0.76 -0.48 -18.47
CA GLY A 402 1.13 -0.07 -17.11
C GLY A 402 1.79 -1.20 -16.33
N PHE A 403 1.19 -2.40 -16.37
CA PHE A 403 1.78 -3.60 -15.76
C PHE A 403 3.07 -4.06 -16.46
N ARG A 404 3.23 -3.82 -17.77
CA ARG A 404 4.51 -4.07 -18.45
C ARG A 404 5.62 -3.18 -17.90
N ARG A 405 5.37 -1.91 -17.62
CA ARG A 405 6.36 -1.01 -17.00
C ARG A 405 6.74 -1.50 -15.60
N ILE A 406 5.75 -1.80 -14.75
CA ILE A 406 5.96 -2.36 -13.41
C ILE A 406 6.81 -3.64 -13.44
N MET A 407 6.50 -4.57 -14.35
CA MET A 407 7.21 -5.85 -14.44
C MET A 407 8.66 -5.70 -14.93
N ASN A 408 9.01 -4.64 -15.66
CA ASN A 408 10.36 -4.44 -16.21
C ASN A 408 11.16 -3.34 -15.52
N ASP A 409 10.58 -2.57 -14.58
CA ASP A 409 11.29 -1.52 -13.83
C ASP A 409 12.21 -2.12 -12.74
N PRO A 410 13.54 -1.96 -12.81
CA PRO A 410 14.47 -2.52 -11.82
C PRO A 410 14.35 -1.88 -10.43
N ARG A 411 13.73 -0.70 -10.27
CA ARG A 411 13.43 -0.11 -8.95
C ARG A 411 12.47 -0.97 -8.13
N LEU A 412 11.73 -1.86 -8.79
CA LEU A 412 10.71 -2.73 -8.22
C LEU A 412 11.17 -4.20 -8.13
N ASP A 413 12.47 -4.48 -8.17
CA ASP A 413 13.01 -5.84 -8.05
C ASP A 413 13.03 -6.32 -6.58
N HIS A 414 12.88 -7.64 -6.39
CA HIS A 414 12.88 -8.32 -5.09
C HIS A 414 11.78 -7.91 -4.10
N LEU A 415 10.82 -7.08 -4.51
CA LEU A 415 9.64 -6.73 -3.73
C LEU A 415 8.53 -7.80 -3.90
N PRO A 416 7.77 -8.11 -2.84
CA PRO A 416 6.52 -8.87 -2.95
C PRO A 416 5.48 -8.06 -3.75
N MET A 417 4.86 -8.70 -4.73
CA MET A 417 3.87 -8.13 -5.65
C MET A 417 2.58 -8.94 -5.57
N ILE A 418 1.53 -8.38 -4.98
CA ILE A 418 0.31 -9.12 -4.58
C ILE A 418 -0.89 -8.72 -5.44
N LEU A 419 -1.47 -9.67 -6.19
CA LEU A 419 -2.78 -9.51 -6.81
C LEU A 419 -3.92 -9.53 -5.77
N GLU A 420 -4.85 -8.59 -5.85
CA GLU A 420 -6.12 -8.58 -5.08
C GLU A 420 -7.32 -8.38 -6.02
N THR A 421 -7.22 -8.97 -7.20
CA THR A 421 -8.14 -8.82 -8.33
C THR A 421 -9.45 -9.62 -8.15
N PRO A 422 -10.59 -9.14 -8.68
CA PRO A 422 -11.92 -9.57 -8.23
C PRO A 422 -12.38 -10.96 -8.74
N GLU A 423 -11.92 -11.42 -9.90
CA GLU A 423 -12.29 -12.78 -10.40
C GLU A 423 -11.51 -13.92 -9.73
N MET A 424 -10.44 -13.61 -8.97
CA MET A 424 -9.57 -14.59 -8.28
C MET A 424 -8.92 -15.68 -9.16
N ASP A 425 -8.85 -15.48 -10.49
CA ASP A 425 -8.17 -16.36 -11.45
C ASP A 425 -6.64 -16.12 -11.44
N TYR A 426 -6.08 -16.00 -10.23
CA TYR A 426 -4.75 -15.47 -9.97
C TYR A 426 -3.65 -16.27 -10.69
N ALA A 427 -3.81 -17.57 -10.89
CA ALA A 427 -2.84 -18.40 -11.61
C ALA A 427 -2.62 -17.93 -13.05
N LYS A 428 -3.69 -17.47 -13.74
CA LYS A 428 -3.57 -16.91 -15.09
C LYS A 428 -2.98 -15.51 -15.06
N GLU A 429 -3.28 -14.70 -14.05
CA GLU A 429 -2.75 -13.34 -13.92
C GLU A 429 -1.26 -13.33 -13.52
N ILE A 430 -0.81 -14.28 -12.69
CA ILE A 430 0.62 -14.50 -12.40
C ILE A 430 1.36 -14.89 -13.68
N VAL A 431 0.82 -15.81 -14.49
CA VAL A 431 1.40 -16.20 -15.79
C VAL A 431 1.39 -15.02 -16.78
N LEU A 432 0.31 -14.24 -16.83
CA LEU A 432 0.19 -13.03 -17.65
C LEU A 432 1.26 -12.01 -17.27
N LEU A 433 1.41 -11.66 -16.00
CA LEU A 433 2.42 -10.70 -15.52
C LEU A 433 3.84 -11.17 -15.86
N TYR A 434 4.18 -12.44 -15.63
CA TYR A 434 5.48 -12.97 -16.04
C TYR A 434 5.66 -13.06 -17.58
N SER A 435 4.59 -13.05 -18.38
CA SER A 435 4.72 -12.91 -19.84
C SER A 435 4.97 -11.47 -20.30
N LEU A 436 4.74 -10.47 -19.44
CA LEU A 436 5.11 -9.07 -19.69
C LEU A 436 6.59 -8.78 -19.38
N TYR A 437 7.23 -9.60 -18.56
CA TYR A 437 8.67 -9.51 -18.24
C TYR A 437 9.50 -9.92 -19.48
N SER A 438 10.30 -9.01 -20.04
CA SER A 438 11.09 -9.24 -21.27
C SER A 438 12.46 -9.81 -20.99
#